data_AF-A0AAG5DI90-F1
#
_entry.id   AF-A0AAG5DI90-F1
#
_cell.length_a   1.000
_cell.length_b   1.000
_cell.length_c   1.000
_cell.angle_alpha   90.00
_cell.angle_beta   90.00
_cell.angle_gamma   90.00
#
_symmetry.space_group_name_H-M   'P 1'
#
loop_
_entity.id
_entity.type
_entity.pdbx_description
1 polymer ?
#
loop_
_entity_poly.entity_id
_entity_poly.type
_entity_poly.pdbx_seq_one_letter_code
_entity_poly.pdbx_strand_id
1 'polypeptide(L)'
;MTDARAPLANTLRLRPLTKENILYYYFPLKGMVSYAALSVNVMNPSIAIKLLPKRDVTNFLLLHTIFGTTLYMYGRPHLKALPSNKRVAYSICGSVLFSLGSVLAWAVLRSAIPRNQGLSTALGLSSGLLIAKLSYDYLEHNDSQALVKKN
;
A
#
# COMPACT_ATOMS: atom_id res chain seq x y z
N MET A 1 -10.53 13.30 -37.89
CA MET A 1 -10.82 11.95 -37.39
C MET A 1 -10.30 11.82 -35.97
N THR A 2 -11.22 11.99 -35.02
CA THR A 2 -11.26 11.53 -33.61
C THR A 2 -9.97 11.10 -32.90
N ASP A 3 -9.48 11.94 -31.98
CA ASP A 3 -8.56 11.55 -30.92
C ASP A 3 -9.32 11.49 -29.57
N ALA A 4 -10.10 10.43 -29.41
CA ALA A 4 -10.99 10.21 -28.26
C ALA A 4 -10.27 9.69 -26.99
N ARG A 5 -8.94 9.87 -26.89
CA ARG A 5 -8.12 9.33 -25.77
C ARG A 5 -7.99 10.30 -24.59
N ALA A 6 -8.31 11.57 -24.77
CA ALA A 6 -8.20 12.60 -23.73
C ALA A 6 -9.30 12.64 -22.63
N PRO A 7 -10.52 12.07 -22.77
CA PRO A 7 -11.56 12.30 -21.76
C PRO A 7 -11.45 11.37 -20.55
N LEU A 8 -10.90 10.16 -20.70
CA LEU A 8 -10.82 9.18 -19.60
C LEU A 8 -9.85 9.58 -18.50
N ALA A 9 -8.71 10.20 -18.84
CA ALA A 9 -7.71 10.62 -17.85
C ALA A 9 -8.22 11.75 -16.93
N ASN A 10 -9.06 12.65 -17.45
CA ASN A 10 -9.69 13.72 -16.68
C ASN A 10 -10.87 13.21 -15.83
N THR A 11 -11.60 12.18 -16.27
CA THR A 11 -12.61 11.50 -15.45
C THR A 11 -11.96 10.73 -14.28
N LEU A 12 -10.73 10.24 -14.44
CA LEU A 12 -9.99 9.50 -13.39
C LEU A 12 -9.12 10.37 -12.44
N ARG A 13 -9.12 11.72 -12.55
CA ARG A 13 -8.31 12.62 -11.69
C ARG A 13 -6.82 12.20 -11.58
N LEU A 14 -6.23 11.68 -12.65
CA LEU A 14 -4.83 11.27 -12.63
C LEU A 14 -3.92 12.51 -12.59
N ARG A 15 -2.96 12.54 -11.66
CA ARG A 15 -2.00 13.66 -11.56
C ARG A 15 -1.08 13.71 -12.79
N PRO A 16 -0.67 14.90 -13.26
CA PRO A 16 0.25 15.02 -14.40
C PRO A 16 1.55 14.23 -14.16
N LEU A 17 2.10 13.62 -15.20
CA LEU A 17 3.31 12.78 -15.14
C LEU A 17 4.58 13.62 -14.94
N THR A 18 4.72 14.26 -13.77
CA THR A 18 5.96 14.91 -13.32
C THR A 18 6.81 13.94 -12.51
N LYS A 19 8.13 14.17 -12.42
CA LYS A 19 9.05 13.32 -11.62
C LYS A 19 8.58 13.14 -10.18
N GLU A 20 8.05 14.20 -9.57
CA GLU A 20 7.47 14.16 -8.22
C GLU A 20 6.18 13.34 -8.16
N ASN A 21 5.25 13.49 -9.11
CA ASN A 21 4.03 12.70 -9.12
C ASN A 21 4.31 11.22 -9.42
N ILE A 22 5.30 10.92 -10.25
CA ILE A 22 5.75 9.53 -10.47
C ILE A 22 6.22 8.92 -9.16
N LEU A 23 7.13 9.60 -8.45
CA LEU A 23 7.68 9.11 -7.17
C LEU A 23 6.63 9.05 -6.05
N TYR A 24 5.81 10.08 -5.87
CA TYR A 24 4.98 10.23 -4.66
C TYR A 24 3.50 9.94 -4.87
N TYR A 25 3.05 9.71 -6.11
CA TYR A 25 1.67 9.35 -6.42
C TYR A 25 1.59 7.97 -7.12
N TYR A 26 2.32 7.77 -8.22
CA TYR A 26 2.22 6.53 -8.99
C TYR A 26 2.95 5.34 -8.35
N PHE A 27 4.13 5.53 -7.76
CA PHE A 27 4.84 4.47 -7.04
C PHE A 27 4.10 3.97 -5.79
N PRO A 28 3.58 4.85 -4.91
CA PRO A 28 2.69 4.45 -3.82
C PRO A 28 1.45 3.70 -4.31
N LEU A 29 0.85 4.14 -5.42
CA LEU A 29 -0.29 3.44 -6.04
C LEU A 29 0.07 2.02 -6.48
N LYS A 30 1.24 1.84 -7.12
CA LYS A 30 1.78 0.51 -7.44
C LYS A 30 2.01 -0.32 -6.16
N GLY A 31 2.50 0.31 -5.10
CA GLY A 31 2.67 -0.32 -3.78
C GLY A 31 1.34 -0.83 -3.20
N MET A 32 0.28 -0.04 -3.33
CA MET A 32 -1.08 -0.41 -2.92
C MET A 32 -1.66 -1.56 -3.74
N VAL A 33 -1.43 -1.58 -5.06
CA VAL A 33 -1.81 -2.73 -5.90
C VAL A 33 -1.05 -3.99 -5.47
N SER A 34 0.25 -3.85 -5.18
CA SER A 34 1.09 -4.96 -4.69
C SER A 34 0.61 -5.44 -3.31
N TYR A 35 0.14 -4.53 -2.45
CA TYR A 35 -0.43 -4.83 -1.13
C TYR A 35 -1.76 -5.57 -1.23
N ALA A 36 -2.65 -5.18 -2.15
CA ALA A 36 -3.89 -5.90 -2.41
C ALA A 36 -3.62 -7.32 -2.97
N ALA A 37 -2.64 -7.45 -3.87
CA ALA A 37 -2.21 -8.76 -4.34
C ALA A 37 -1.59 -9.62 -3.21
N LEU A 38 -0.86 -9.00 -2.29
CA LEU A 38 -0.29 -9.65 -1.12
C LEU A 38 -1.38 -10.16 -0.17
N SER A 39 -2.45 -9.38 0.05
CA SER A 39 -3.57 -9.79 0.92
C SER A 39 -4.28 -11.02 0.39
N VAL A 40 -4.54 -11.06 -0.92
CA VAL A 40 -5.14 -12.21 -1.60
C VAL A 40 -4.20 -13.41 -1.54
N ASN A 41 -2.90 -13.22 -1.75
CA ASN A 41 -1.93 -14.30 -1.72
C ASN A 41 -1.80 -14.94 -0.32
N VAL A 42 -1.75 -14.13 0.75
CA VAL A 42 -1.67 -14.64 2.13
C VAL A 42 -2.95 -15.39 2.52
N MET A 43 -4.11 -14.85 2.16
CA MET A 43 -5.42 -15.43 2.49
C MET A 43 -5.79 -16.63 1.60
N ASN A 44 -5.38 -16.65 0.34
CA ASN A 44 -5.64 -17.70 -0.63
C ASN A 44 -4.38 -18.03 -1.46
N PRO A 45 -3.49 -18.91 -0.95
CA PRO A 45 -2.20 -19.19 -1.59
C PRO A 45 -2.38 -20.00 -2.88
N SER A 46 -3.55 -20.60 -3.10
CA SER A 46 -3.87 -21.37 -4.31
C SER A 46 -3.78 -20.51 -5.57
N ILE A 47 -3.99 -19.19 -5.44
CA ILE A 47 -3.89 -18.24 -6.55
C ILE A 47 -2.42 -18.02 -6.94
N ALA A 48 -1.52 -17.83 -5.98
CA ALA A 48 -0.10 -17.62 -6.28
C ALA A 48 0.57 -18.86 -6.86
N ILE A 49 0.23 -20.04 -6.35
CA ILE A 49 0.71 -21.33 -6.88
C ILE A 49 0.29 -21.51 -8.35
N LYS A 50 -0.95 -21.10 -8.70
CA LYS A 50 -1.45 -21.17 -10.08
C LYS A 50 -0.83 -20.14 -11.02
N LEU A 51 -0.53 -18.94 -10.52
CA LEU A 51 -0.03 -17.85 -11.36
C LEU A 51 1.47 -17.96 -11.65
N LEU A 52 2.28 -18.33 -10.64
CA LEU A 52 3.75 -18.37 -10.74
C LEU A 52 4.34 -19.48 -9.84
N PRO A 53 4.28 -20.76 -10.25
CA PRO A 53 4.66 -21.91 -9.40
C PRO A 53 6.15 -22.01 -9.01
N LYS A 54 7.04 -21.16 -9.55
CA LYS A 54 8.51 -21.25 -9.37
C LYS A 54 9.17 -20.01 -8.76
N ARG A 55 8.41 -19.01 -8.31
CA ARG A 55 8.96 -17.78 -7.72
C ARG A 55 8.31 -17.48 -6.37
N ASP A 56 9.10 -16.90 -5.45
CA ASP A 56 8.61 -16.34 -4.18
C ASP A 56 7.82 -15.04 -4.44
N VAL A 57 6.63 -15.18 -5.01
CA VAL A 57 5.73 -14.05 -5.34
C VAL A 57 5.43 -13.22 -4.10
N THR A 58 5.29 -13.86 -2.93
CA THR A 58 5.03 -13.20 -1.65
C THR A 58 6.14 -12.23 -1.27
N ASN A 59 7.40 -12.66 -1.36
CA ASN A 59 8.55 -11.82 -0.99
C ASN A 59 8.69 -10.65 -1.97
N PHE A 60 8.45 -10.89 -3.26
CA PHE A 60 8.47 -9.83 -4.26
C PHE A 60 7.36 -8.79 -4.05
N LEU A 61 6.13 -9.24 -3.78
CA LEU A 61 5.00 -8.36 -3.47
C LEU A 61 5.26 -7.55 -2.19
N LEU A 62 5.76 -8.21 -1.15
CA LEU A 62 6.08 -7.60 0.13
C LEU A 62 7.17 -6.52 -0.01
N LEU A 63 8.26 -6.81 -0.73
CA LEU A 63 9.31 -5.81 -1.00
C LEU A 63 8.76 -4.60 -1.75
N HIS A 64 7.91 -4.81 -2.76
CA HIS A 64 7.29 -3.72 -3.49
C HIS A 64 6.31 -2.90 -2.64
N THR A 65 5.55 -3.55 -1.77
CA THR A 65 4.68 -2.87 -0.81
C THR A 65 5.50 -2.04 0.17
N ILE A 66 6.55 -2.59 0.76
CA ILE A 66 7.44 -1.85 1.67
C ILE A 66 8.05 -0.65 0.96
N PHE A 67 8.55 -0.84 -0.27
CA PHE A 67 9.15 0.25 -1.03
C PHE A 67 8.14 1.37 -1.34
N GLY A 68 6.94 1.01 -1.82
CA GLY A 68 5.89 1.99 -2.14
C GLY A 68 5.36 2.73 -0.92
N THR A 69 5.16 2.02 0.20
CA THR A 69 4.73 2.61 1.47
C THR A 69 5.82 3.46 2.11
N THR A 70 7.10 3.08 1.96
CA THR A 70 8.23 3.87 2.46
C THR A 70 8.29 5.20 1.74
N LEU A 71 8.16 5.17 0.42
CA LEU A 71 8.19 6.37 -0.40
C LEU A 71 6.98 7.28 -0.12
N TYR A 72 5.82 6.67 0.13
CA TYR A 72 4.62 7.38 0.56
C TYR A 72 4.82 8.07 1.92
N MET A 73 5.24 7.34 2.94
CA MET A 73 5.51 7.87 4.29
C MET A 73 6.58 8.95 4.27
N TYR A 74 7.65 8.73 3.50
CA TYR A 74 8.73 9.71 3.35
C TYR A 74 8.20 11.05 2.85
N GLY A 75 7.25 11.06 1.91
CA GLY A 75 6.64 12.29 1.38
C GLY A 75 5.75 13.07 2.36
N ARG A 76 5.34 12.49 3.50
CA ARG A 76 4.32 13.07 4.37
C ARG A 76 4.81 14.29 5.16
N PRO A 77 3.98 15.34 5.31
CA PRO A 77 4.29 16.56 6.07
C PRO A 77 4.85 16.36 7.48
N HIS A 78 4.31 15.42 8.26
CA HIS A 78 4.70 15.18 9.66
C HIS A 78 6.15 14.73 9.81
N LEU A 79 6.74 14.13 8.77
CA LEU A 79 8.15 13.73 8.78
C LEU A 79 9.09 14.77 8.14
N LYS A 80 8.56 15.85 7.52
CA LYS A 80 9.39 16.87 6.85
C LYS A 80 10.23 17.71 7.82
N ALA A 81 9.81 17.83 9.08
CA ALA A 81 10.55 18.55 10.11
C ALA A 81 11.79 17.79 10.63
N LEU A 82 11.91 16.49 10.30
CA LEU A 82 13.00 15.64 10.77
C LEU A 82 14.22 15.70 9.83
N PRO A 83 15.44 15.49 10.37
CA PRO A 83 16.64 15.29 9.55
C PRO A 83 16.47 14.11 8.59
N SER A 84 17.02 14.22 7.37
CA SER A 84 16.85 13.24 6.29
C SER A 84 17.11 11.79 6.72
N ASN A 85 18.15 11.53 7.53
CA ASN A 85 18.47 10.19 8.02
C ASN A 85 17.35 9.59 8.90
N LYS A 86 16.83 10.39 9.84
CA LYS A 86 15.74 9.97 10.73
C LYS A 86 14.43 9.81 9.96
N ARG A 87 14.18 10.70 8.99
CA ARG A 87 13.01 10.64 8.11
C ARG A 87 12.97 9.35 7.31
N VAL A 88 14.09 8.93 6.72
CA VAL A 88 14.20 7.63 6.02
C VAL A 88 13.99 6.48 6.98
N ALA A 89 14.69 6.45 8.12
CA ALA A 89 14.58 5.37 9.09
C ALA A 89 13.15 5.17 9.61
N TYR A 90 12.45 6.26 9.94
CA TYR A 90 11.06 6.19 10.42
C TYR A 90 10.08 5.78 9.32
N SER A 91 10.31 6.22 8.08
CA SER A 91 9.49 5.82 6.94
C SER A 91 9.63 4.32 6.64
N ILE A 92 10.86 3.79 6.69
CA ILE A 92 11.12 2.35 6.54
C ILE A 92 10.46 1.59 7.69
N CYS A 93 10.67 2.03 8.93
CA CYS A 93 10.10 1.38 10.11
C CYS A 93 8.56 1.30 10.02
N GLY A 94 7.89 2.42 9.75
CA GLY A 94 6.43 2.44 9.59
C GLY A 94 5.93 1.55 8.45
N SER A 95 6.68 1.47 7.36
CA SER A 95 6.34 0.63 6.20
C SER A 95 6.49 -0.85 6.48
N VAL A 96 7.53 -1.24 7.21
CA VAL A 96 7.76 -2.61 7.68
C VAL A 96 6.66 -3.01 8.67
N LEU A 97 6.35 -2.15 9.65
CA LEU A 97 5.28 -2.40 10.62
C LEU A 97 3.91 -2.56 9.94
N PHE A 98 3.57 -1.68 9.00
CA PHE A 98 2.35 -1.78 8.22
C PHE A 98 2.30 -3.08 7.42
N SER A 99 3.36 -3.39 6.67
CA SER A 99 3.38 -4.54 5.75
C SER A 99 3.37 -5.87 6.51
N LEU A 100 4.28 -6.05 7.47
CA LEU A 100 4.37 -7.28 8.26
C LEU A 100 3.20 -7.43 9.23
N GLY A 101 2.72 -6.34 9.83
CA GLY A 101 1.54 -6.36 10.68
C GLY A 101 0.29 -6.82 9.92
N SER A 102 0.13 -6.37 8.66
CA SER A 102 -0.97 -6.82 7.80
C SER A 102 -0.86 -8.30 7.44
N VAL A 103 0.35 -8.78 7.09
CA VAL A 103 0.59 -10.20 6.82
C VAL A 103 0.27 -11.06 8.04
N LEU A 104 0.68 -10.63 9.23
CA LEU A 104 0.38 -11.34 10.48
C LEU A 104 -1.14 -11.36 10.74
N ALA A 105 -1.83 -10.22 10.59
CA ALA A 105 -3.27 -10.15 10.75
C ALA A 105 -4.01 -11.10 9.79
N TRP A 106 -3.59 -11.16 8.52
CA TRP A 106 -4.16 -12.09 7.55
C TRP A 106 -3.83 -13.55 7.85
N ALA A 107 -2.63 -13.86 8.36
CA ALA A 107 -2.28 -15.20 8.78
C ALA A 107 -3.18 -15.70 9.92
N VAL A 108 -3.44 -14.85 10.92
CA VAL A 108 -4.38 -15.15 12.01
C VAL A 108 -5.80 -15.29 11.47
N LEU A 109 -6.26 -14.34 10.65
CA LEU A 109 -7.60 -14.34 10.08
C LEU A 109 -7.85 -15.62 9.26
N ARG A 110 -6.90 -16.00 8.41
CA ARG A 110 -6.94 -17.23 7.63
C ARG A 110 -7.03 -18.49 8.50
N SER A 111 -6.33 -18.51 9.65
CA SER A 111 -6.39 -19.64 10.57
C SER A 111 -7.76 -19.81 11.24
N ALA A 112 -8.55 -18.74 11.34
CA ALA A 112 -9.86 -18.71 11.97
C ALA A 112 -11.04 -18.99 11.03
N ILE A 113 -10.84 -18.95 9.69
CA ILE A 113 -11.92 -19.04 8.71
C ILE A 113 -11.98 -20.45 8.09
N PRO A 114 -13.18 -21.03 7.86
CA PRO A 114 -13.33 -22.29 7.13
C PRO A 114 -12.78 -22.22 5.70
N ARG A 115 -12.47 -23.39 5.12
CA ARG A 115 -11.68 -23.57 3.88
C ARG A 115 -12.39 -23.13 2.57
N ASN A 116 -12.97 -21.93 2.53
CA ASN A 116 -13.65 -21.34 1.38
C ASN A 116 -12.78 -20.26 0.71
N GLN A 117 -12.30 -20.56 -0.50
CA GLN A 117 -11.38 -19.71 -1.27
C GLN A 117 -11.97 -18.33 -1.62
N GLY A 118 -13.28 -18.26 -1.91
CA GLY A 118 -13.95 -17.00 -2.24
C GLY A 118 -14.06 -16.09 -1.02
N LEU A 119 -14.47 -16.66 0.11
CA LEU A 119 -14.57 -15.95 1.39
C LEU A 119 -13.20 -15.44 1.86
N SER A 120 -12.15 -16.26 1.77
CA SER A 120 -10.78 -15.84 2.14
C SER A 120 -10.29 -14.68 1.28
N THR A 121 -10.58 -14.69 -0.03
CA THR A 121 -10.18 -13.62 -0.96
C THR A 121 -10.93 -12.32 -0.66
N ALA A 122 -12.26 -12.40 -0.46
CA ALA A 122 -13.08 -11.25 -0.10
C ALA A 122 -12.64 -10.63 1.23
N LEU A 123 -12.34 -11.47 2.23
CA LEU A 123 -11.85 -11.02 3.54
C LEU A 123 -10.43 -10.46 3.47
N GLY A 124 -9.55 -10.99 2.62
CA GLY A 124 -8.22 -10.43 2.39
C GLY A 124 -8.28 -9.03 1.77
N LEU A 125 -9.16 -8.84 0.78
CA LEU A 125 -9.35 -7.52 0.17
C LEU A 125 -10.02 -6.54 1.13
N SER A 126 -11.09 -6.95 1.81
CA SER A 126 -11.83 -6.07 2.72
C SER A 126 -11.00 -5.66 3.94
N SER A 127 -10.32 -6.62 4.59
CA SER A 127 -9.42 -6.33 5.71
C SER A 127 -8.20 -5.51 5.26
N GLY A 128 -7.65 -5.81 4.08
CA GLY A 128 -6.57 -5.02 3.51
C GLY A 128 -6.95 -3.56 3.28
N LEU A 129 -8.12 -3.32 2.67
CA LEU A 129 -8.67 -1.97 2.48
C LEU A 129 -8.92 -1.27 3.82
N LEU A 130 -9.47 -1.98 4.81
CA LEU A 130 -9.72 -1.43 6.14
C LEU A 130 -8.42 -0.98 6.82
N ILE A 131 -7.40 -1.85 6.85
CA ILE A 131 -6.09 -1.55 7.45
C ILE A 131 -5.44 -0.37 6.72
N ALA A 132 -5.50 -0.34 5.39
CA ALA A 132 -4.96 0.76 4.60
C ALA A 132 -5.67 2.08 4.89
N LYS A 133 -7.01 2.07 4.98
CA LYS A 133 -7.82 3.26 5.26
C LYS A 133 -7.55 3.79 6.66
N LEU A 134 -7.52 2.93 7.67
CA LEU A 134 -7.18 3.32 9.05
C LEU A 134 -5.75 3.89 9.13
N SER A 135 -4.80 3.27 8.44
CA SER A 135 -3.42 3.76 8.38
C SER A 135 -3.34 5.12 7.68
N TYR A 136 -4.11 5.32 6.61
CA TYR A 136 -4.21 6.61 5.92
C TYR A 136 -4.75 7.70 6.84
N ASP A 137 -5.89 7.44 7.50
CA ASP A 137 -6.54 8.38 8.41
C ASP A 137 -5.60 8.75 9.58
N TYR A 138 -4.89 7.76 10.13
CA TYR A 138 -3.90 7.97 11.18
C TYR A 138 -2.76 8.90 10.73
N LEU A 139 -2.21 8.67 9.53
CA LEU A 139 -1.17 9.53 8.98
C LEU A 139 -1.69 10.93 8.66
N GLU A 140 -2.95 11.06 8.24
CA GLU A 140 -3.58 12.35 7.91
C GLU A 140 -3.86 13.19 9.16
N HIS A 141 -4.28 12.53 10.24
CA HIS A 141 -4.38 13.16 11.55
C HIS A 141 -3.02 13.69 12.01
N ASN A 142 -1.96 12.88 11.92
CA ASN A 142 -0.61 13.30 12.30
C ASN A 142 -0.09 14.46 11.45
N ASP A 143 -0.37 14.47 10.15
CA ASP A 143 -0.03 15.60 9.29
C ASP A 143 -0.74 16.87 9.67
N SER A 144 -2.03 16.78 9.98
CA SER A 144 -2.83 17.94 10.41
C SER A 144 -2.25 18.57 11.66
N GLN A 145 -1.87 17.76 12.66
CA GLN A 145 -1.21 18.23 13.88
C GLN A 145 0.16 18.87 13.61
N ALA A 146 0.95 18.29 12.70
CA ALA A 146 2.26 18.82 12.34
C ALA A 146 2.18 20.17 11.61
N LEU A 147 1.12 20.39 10.83
CA LEU A 147 0.86 21.66 10.16
C LEU A 147 0.39 22.74 11.14
N VAL A 148 -0.46 22.39 12.12
CA VAL A 148 -0.89 23.32 13.19
C VAL A 148 0.29 23.83 14.00
N LYS A 149 1.23 22.97 14.37
CA LYS A 149 2.42 23.36 15.15
C LYS A 149 3.40 24.30 14.40
N LYS A 150 3.25 24.42 13.07
CA LYS A 150 4.10 25.27 12.24
C LYS A 150 3.55 26.69 12.09
N ASN A 151 2.27 26.92 12.39
CA ASN A 151 1.62 28.22 12.44
C ASN A 151 1.64 28.79 13.86
#